data_AF-A0A2J6N713-F1
#
_entry.id   AF-A0A2J6N713-F1
#
_cell.length_a   1.000
_cell.length_b   1.000
_cell.length_c   1.000
_cell.angle_alpha   90.00
_cell.angle_beta   90.00
_cell.angle_gamma   90.00
#
_symmetry.space_group_name_H-M   'P 1'
#
loop_
_entity.id
_entity.type
_entity.pdbx_description
1 polymer ?
#
loop_
_entity_poly.entity_id
_entity_poly.type
_entity_poly.pdbx_seq_one_letter_code
_entity_poly.pdbx_strand_id
1 'polypeptide(L)'
;MEEFKEYLKCLRDIEYETYFVYNMLYSKIEKEDIKHIFLYIGMDSYKHYLIYDRLLNGESSDEDLCRDILGDLFMDSLNSIKQLKASVFKIDKISDEQIYEIISMLVNYEGGVYEEALSSIITRILGENLKGGIKKIFELIEEDEKKHEKLLMDLLIGKTKKYELS
;
A
#
# COMPACT_ATOMS: atom_id res chain seq x y z
N MET A 1 16.91 -15.55 5.85
CA MET A 1 16.13 -15.13 4.67
C MET A 1 15.20 -16.24 4.21
N GLU A 2 15.65 -17.50 4.09
CA GLU A 2 14.81 -18.61 3.65
C GLU A 2 13.50 -18.73 4.44
N GLU A 3 13.56 -18.60 5.77
CA GLU A 3 12.40 -18.64 6.68
C GLU A 3 11.38 -17.52 6.46
N PHE A 4 11.74 -16.48 5.71
CA PHE A 4 10.90 -15.29 5.50
C PHE A 4 10.59 -15.03 4.02
N LYS A 5 11.03 -15.91 3.12
CA LYS A 5 10.79 -15.76 1.68
C LYS A 5 9.30 -15.66 1.38
N GLU A 6 8.49 -16.50 2.00
CA GLU A 6 7.05 -16.51 1.77
C GLU A 6 6.38 -15.22 2.24
N TYR A 7 6.80 -14.66 3.39
CA TYR A 7 6.35 -13.34 3.83
C TYR A 7 6.69 -12.25 2.80
N LEU A 8 7.94 -12.22 2.32
CA LEU A 8 8.39 -11.23 1.35
C LEU A 8 7.66 -11.36 0.01
N LYS A 9 7.29 -12.59 -0.40
CA LYS A 9 6.50 -12.84 -1.61
C LYS A 9 5.12 -12.19 -1.49
N CYS A 10 4.46 -12.37 -0.35
CA CYS A 10 3.15 -11.78 -0.10
C CYS A 10 3.21 -10.24 -0.07
N LEU A 11 4.22 -9.68 0.59
CA LEU A 11 4.43 -8.23 0.63
C LEU A 11 4.72 -7.65 -0.75
N ARG A 12 5.59 -8.31 -1.54
CA ARG A 12 5.87 -7.91 -2.92
C ARG A 12 4.59 -7.76 -3.75
N ASP A 13 3.71 -8.75 -3.66
CA ASP A 13 2.50 -8.76 -4.49
C ASP A 13 1.50 -7.69 -4.07
N ILE A 14 1.37 -7.47 -2.75
CA ILE A 14 0.59 -6.33 -2.21
C ILE A 14 1.14 -5.01 -2.76
N GLU A 15 2.44 -4.77 -2.65
CA GLU A 15 3.06 -3.51 -3.11
C GLU A 15 2.86 -3.27 -4.60
N TYR A 16 2.93 -4.34 -5.40
CA TYR A 16 2.69 -4.24 -6.84
C TYR A 16 1.24 -3.86 -7.17
N GLU A 17 0.27 -4.48 -6.47
CA GLU A 17 -1.14 -4.15 -6.60
C GLU A 17 -1.43 -2.73 -6.11
N THR A 18 -0.83 -2.29 -5.00
CA THR A 18 -0.89 -0.92 -4.49
C THR A 18 -0.39 0.08 -5.53
N TYR A 19 0.83 -0.12 -6.06
CA TYR A 19 1.39 0.70 -7.14
C TYR A 19 0.44 0.82 -8.32
N PHE A 20 -0.10 -0.30 -8.77
CA PHE A 20 -0.98 -0.34 -9.94
C PHE A 20 -2.24 0.51 -9.71
N VAL A 21 -2.86 0.39 -8.54
CA VAL A 21 -4.05 1.17 -8.18
C VAL A 21 -3.74 2.66 -8.15
N TYR A 22 -2.68 3.08 -7.47
CA TYR A 22 -2.30 4.49 -7.39
C TYR A 22 -1.99 5.09 -8.76
N ASN A 23 -1.29 4.35 -9.62
CA ASN A 23 -0.97 4.81 -10.97
C ASN A 23 -2.23 4.93 -11.84
N MET A 24 -3.19 4.01 -11.71
CA MET A 24 -4.49 4.16 -12.36
C MET A 24 -5.24 5.40 -11.86
N LEU A 25 -5.27 5.64 -10.55
CA LEU A 25 -5.92 6.80 -9.97
C LEU A 25 -5.29 8.11 -10.48
N TYR A 26 -3.96 8.17 -10.52
CA TYR A 26 -3.23 9.30 -11.11
C TYR A 26 -3.67 9.59 -12.55
N SER A 27 -3.83 8.55 -13.37
CA SER A 27 -4.22 8.70 -14.77
C SER A 27 -5.69 9.13 -14.99
N LYS A 28 -6.55 8.94 -13.98
CA LYS A 28 -8.02 9.12 -14.09
C LYS A 28 -8.56 10.32 -13.30
N ILE A 29 -7.72 10.99 -12.53
CA ILE A 29 -8.07 12.16 -11.72
C ILE A 29 -7.43 13.41 -12.33
N GLU A 30 -8.25 14.45 -12.53
CA GLU A 30 -7.73 15.72 -13.06
C GLU A 30 -7.24 16.67 -11.98
N LYS A 31 -7.72 16.51 -10.75
CA LYS A 31 -7.39 17.37 -9.62
C LYS A 31 -5.91 17.24 -9.24
N GLU A 32 -5.11 18.22 -9.69
CA GLU A 32 -3.64 18.23 -9.63
C GLU A 32 -3.07 17.98 -8.23
N ASP A 33 -3.63 18.65 -7.21
CA ASP A 33 -3.20 18.53 -5.81
C ASP A 33 -3.36 17.11 -5.26
N ILE A 34 -4.37 16.37 -5.74
CA ILE A 34 -4.63 14.99 -5.31
C ILE A 34 -3.87 13.99 -6.16
N LYS A 35 -3.91 14.12 -7.49
CA LYS A 35 -3.31 13.12 -8.37
C LYS A 35 -1.79 13.02 -8.18
N HIS A 36 -1.12 14.12 -7.85
CA HIS A 36 0.32 14.09 -7.55
C HIS A 36 0.65 13.34 -6.26
N ILE A 37 -0.23 13.35 -5.26
CA ILE A 37 -0.08 12.51 -4.06
C ILE A 37 -0.21 11.05 -4.45
N PHE A 38 -1.17 10.69 -5.30
CA PHE A 38 -1.29 9.31 -5.78
C PHE A 38 -0.09 8.86 -6.60
N LEU A 39 0.46 9.72 -7.46
CA LEU A 39 1.71 9.43 -8.16
C LEU A 39 2.86 9.22 -7.17
N TYR A 40 2.98 10.07 -6.15
CA TYR A 40 4.01 9.97 -5.13
C TYR A 40 3.94 8.62 -4.39
N ILE A 41 2.77 8.28 -3.84
CA ILE A 41 2.57 7.02 -3.11
C ILE A 41 2.80 5.82 -4.02
N GLY A 42 2.24 5.84 -5.24
CA GLY A 42 2.44 4.75 -6.19
C GLY A 42 3.91 4.49 -6.51
N MET A 43 4.72 5.54 -6.64
CA MET A 43 6.17 5.38 -6.85
C MET A 43 6.90 4.79 -5.64
N ASP A 44 6.48 5.14 -4.42
CA ASP A 44 7.02 4.54 -3.20
C ASP A 44 6.64 3.05 -3.09
N SER A 45 5.39 2.67 -3.36
CA SER A 45 4.99 1.25 -3.42
C SER A 45 5.75 0.47 -4.50
N TYR A 46 5.99 1.07 -5.67
CA TYR A 46 6.81 0.42 -6.71
C TYR A 46 8.27 0.21 -6.27
N LYS A 47 8.83 1.17 -5.55
CA LYS A 47 10.16 1.05 -4.93
C LYS A 47 10.17 -0.10 -3.91
N HIS A 48 9.14 -0.25 -3.09
CA HIS A 48 9.03 -1.35 -2.12
C HIS A 48 8.92 -2.72 -2.82
N TYR A 49 8.07 -2.82 -3.84
CA TYR A 49 7.98 -3.99 -4.73
C TYR A 49 9.35 -4.41 -5.26
N LEU A 50 10.13 -3.47 -5.83
CA LEU A 50 11.45 -3.77 -6.40
C LEU A 50 12.45 -4.26 -5.35
N ILE A 51 12.37 -3.73 -4.13
CA ILE A 51 13.21 -4.17 -3.01
C ILE A 51 12.88 -5.62 -2.66
N TYR A 52 11.59 -5.95 -2.48
CA TYR A 52 11.17 -7.31 -2.15
C TYR A 52 11.50 -8.30 -3.28
N ASP A 53 11.22 -7.93 -4.53
CA ASP A 53 11.51 -8.78 -5.69
C ASP A 53 13.00 -9.10 -5.82
N ARG A 54 13.88 -8.12 -5.55
CA ARG A 54 15.34 -8.36 -5.52
C ARG A 54 15.77 -9.25 -4.37
N LEU A 55 15.16 -9.14 -3.19
CA LEU A 55 15.47 -10.03 -2.07
C LEU A 55 15.03 -11.48 -2.36
N LEU A 56 14.03 -11.66 -3.22
CA LEU A 56 13.48 -12.95 -3.62
C LEU A 56 14.10 -13.55 -4.88
N ASN A 57 14.96 -12.82 -5.60
CA ASN A 57 15.50 -13.22 -6.90
C ASN A 57 14.40 -13.62 -7.92
N GLY A 58 13.23 -12.98 -7.88
CA GLY A 58 12.13 -13.23 -8.83
C GLY A 58 11.34 -14.52 -8.60
N GLU A 59 11.45 -15.16 -7.42
CA GLU A 59 10.60 -16.31 -7.08
C GLU A 59 9.11 -15.91 -7.01
N SER A 60 8.20 -16.69 -7.61
CA SER A 60 6.76 -16.42 -7.52
C SER A 60 6.19 -16.77 -6.14
N SER A 61 5.08 -16.12 -5.80
CA SER A 61 4.24 -16.40 -4.64
C SER A 61 3.20 -17.48 -4.95
N ASP A 62 2.61 -18.03 -3.90
CA ASP A 62 1.35 -18.75 -3.92
C ASP A 62 0.36 -18.00 -3.02
N GLU A 63 -0.77 -17.53 -3.56
CA GLU A 63 -1.76 -16.74 -2.80
C GLU A 63 -2.38 -17.52 -1.64
N ASP A 64 -2.57 -18.84 -1.80
CA ASP A 64 -3.12 -19.70 -0.75
C ASP A 64 -2.14 -19.80 0.43
N LEU A 65 -0.84 -19.86 0.12
CA LEU A 65 0.21 -19.84 1.13
C LEU A 65 0.29 -18.49 1.86
N CYS A 66 0.04 -17.38 1.16
CA CYS A 66 0.00 -16.06 1.80
C CYS A 66 -1.12 -15.94 2.83
N ARG A 67 -2.29 -16.55 2.56
CA ARG A 67 -3.38 -16.63 3.54
C ARG A 67 -2.96 -17.41 4.78
N ASP A 68 -2.33 -18.57 4.59
CA ASP A 68 -1.93 -19.43 5.71
C ASP A 68 -0.87 -18.76 6.62
N ILE A 69 -0.02 -17.92 6.03
CA ILE A 69 1.11 -17.29 6.72
C ILE A 69 0.70 -15.97 7.40
N LEU A 70 -0.13 -15.17 6.74
CA LEU A 70 -0.47 -13.81 7.15
C LEU A 70 -1.88 -13.66 7.71
N GLY A 71 -2.72 -14.69 7.56
CA GLY A 71 -4.07 -14.73 8.07
C GLY A 71 -5.06 -13.88 7.29
N ASP A 72 -6.24 -13.71 7.89
CA ASP A 72 -7.41 -13.10 7.23
C ASP A 72 -7.21 -11.60 6.93
N LEU A 73 -6.45 -10.88 7.77
CA LEU A 73 -6.20 -9.44 7.60
C LEU A 73 -5.40 -9.12 6.34
N PHE A 74 -4.44 -9.97 5.98
CA PHE A 74 -3.74 -9.86 4.71
C PHE A 74 -4.69 -10.11 3.53
N MET A 75 -5.57 -11.11 3.65
CA MET A 75 -6.57 -11.38 2.62
C MET A 75 -7.54 -10.23 2.48
N ASP A 76 -7.97 -9.61 3.58
CA ASP A 76 -8.84 -8.44 3.57
C ASP A 76 -8.16 -7.25 2.89
N SER A 77 -6.87 -7.04 3.15
CA SER A 77 -6.04 -6.04 2.50
C SER A 77 -5.92 -6.28 1.00
N LEU A 78 -5.51 -7.49 0.61
CA LEU A 78 -5.37 -7.88 -0.80
C LEU A 78 -6.71 -7.81 -1.55
N ASN A 79 -7.80 -8.23 -0.92
CA ASN A 79 -9.14 -8.14 -1.47
C ASN A 79 -9.57 -6.68 -1.62
N SER A 80 -9.29 -5.82 -0.63
CA SER A 80 -9.62 -4.40 -0.67
C SER A 80 -8.93 -3.71 -1.84
N ILE A 81 -7.63 -3.94 -2.04
CA ILE A 81 -6.90 -3.33 -3.16
C ILE A 81 -7.34 -3.91 -4.52
N LYS A 82 -7.61 -5.22 -4.60
CA LYS A 82 -8.16 -5.85 -5.81
C LYS A 82 -9.57 -5.34 -6.15
N GLN A 83 -10.43 -5.13 -5.16
CA GLN A 83 -11.77 -4.57 -5.34
C GLN A 83 -11.71 -3.11 -5.76
N LEU A 84 -10.83 -2.31 -5.16
CA LEU A 84 -10.60 -0.94 -5.57
C LEU A 84 -10.06 -0.87 -7.01
N LYS A 85 -9.09 -1.73 -7.35
CA LYS A 85 -8.59 -1.90 -8.72
C LYS A 85 -9.72 -2.20 -9.69
N ALA A 86 -10.58 -3.18 -9.39
CA ALA A 86 -11.70 -3.55 -10.26
C ALA A 86 -12.72 -2.41 -10.43
N SER A 87 -12.96 -1.64 -9.38
CA SER A 87 -13.87 -0.49 -9.38
C SER A 87 -13.31 0.67 -10.22
N VAL A 88 -12.04 1.00 -10.02
CA VAL A 88 -11.33 2.07 -10.74
C VAL A 88 -11.12 1.69 -12.20
N PHE A 89 -10.81 0.43 -12.51
CA PHE A 89 -10.47 -0.02 -13.86
C PHE A 89 -11.57 0.32 -14.89
N LYS A 90 -12.84 0.20 -14.50
CA LYS A 90 -14.01 0.41 -15.38
C LYS A 90 -14.42 1.87 -15.56
N ILE A 91 -13.79 2.79 -14.84
CA ILE A 91 -14.14 4.21 -14.85
C ILE A 91 -13.13 4.98 -15.71
N ASP A 92 -13.58 5.75 -16.71
CA ASP A 92 -12.66 6.53 -17.54
C ASP A 92 -12.13 7.78 -16.82
N LYS A 93 -13.00 8.44 -16.03
CA LYS A 93 -12.69 9.64 -15.26
C LYS A 93 -13.40 9.61 -13.91
N ILE A 94 -12.67 9.91 -12.84
CA ILE A 94 -13.16 9.88 -11.47
C ILE A 94 -13.71 11.27 -11.11
N SER A 95 -14.95 11.34 -10.61
CA SER A 95 -15.57 12.59 -10.15
C SER A 95 -15.04 13.04 -8.80
N ASP A 96 -15.21 14.32 -8.47
CA ASP A 96 -14.77 14.87 -7.19
C ASP A 96 -15.41 14.16 -5.99
N GLU A 97 -16.67 13.74 -6.08
CA GLU A 97 -17.33 12.95 -5.03
C GLU A 97 -16.64 11.58 -4.85
N GLN A 98 -16.39 10.88 -5.97
CA GLN A 98 -15.76 9.56 -5.98
C GLN A 98 -14.32 9.60 -5.47
N ILE A 99 -13.58 10.69 -5.71
CA ILE A 99 -12.20 10.84 -5.23
C ILE A 99 -12.13 10.65 -3.72
N TYR A 100 -13.03 11.26 -2.96
CA TYR A 100 -12.96 11.20 -1.49
C TYR A 100 -13.47 9.88 -0.92
N GLU A 101 -14.40 9.21 -1.60
CA GLU A 101 -14.78 7.83 -1.27
C GLU A 101 -13.57 6.90 -1.44
N ILE A 102 -12.86 7.05 -2.55
CA ILE A 102 -11.62 6.31 -2.83
C ILE A 102 -10.54 6.62 -1.79
N ILE A 103 -10.32 7.90 -1.45
CA ILE A 103 -9.33 8.27 -0.42
C ILE A 103 -9.70 7.63 0.91
N SER A 104 -10.98 7.62 1.30
CA SER A 104 -11.40 6.96 2.54
C SER A 104 -11.14 5.45 2.52
N MET A 105 -11.33 4.79 1.38
CA MET A 105 -10.99 3.37 1.23
C MET A 105 -9.47 3.15 1.32
N LEU A 106 -8.68 4.03 0.70
CA LEU A 106 -7.21 3.96 0.74
C LEU A 106 -6.66 4.22 2.15
N VAL A 107 -7.23 5.14 2.93
CA VAL A 107 -6.84 5.33 4.33
C VAL A 107 -7.02 4.04 5.13
N ASN A 108 -8.18 3.40 5.01
CA ASN A 108 -8.44 2.13 5.71
C ASN A 108 -7.49 1.02 5.23
N TYR A 109 -7.17 1.00 3.93
CA TYR A 109 -6.22 0.07 3.35
C TYR A 109 -4.80 0.27 3.89
N GLU A 110 -4.23 1.47 3.75
CA GLU A 110 -2.88 1.78 4.22
C GLU A 110 -2.75 1.56 5.73
N GLY A 111 -3.76 1.99 6.51
CA GLY A 111 -3.79 1.75 7.96
C GLY A 111 -3.89 0.27 8.31
N GLY A 112 -4.80 -0.48 7.68
CA GLY A 112 -5.05 -1.89 7.99
C GLY A 112 -3.95 -2.85 7.54
N VAL A 113 -3.42 -2.67 6.33
CA VAL A 113 -2.26 -3.45 5.81
C VAL A 113 -1.09 -3.32 6.76
N TYR A 114 -0.90 -2.12 7.30
CA TYR A 114 0.34 -1.77 7.93
C TYR A 114 0.33 -1.90 9.46
N GLU A 115 -0.75 -1.51 10.13
CA GLU A 115 -0.88 -1.66 11.58
C GLU A 115 -0.77 -3.13 12.01
N GLU A 116 -1.27 -4.07 11.21
CA GLU A 116 -1.31 -5.48 11.59
C GLU A 116 -0.34 -6.37 10.80
N ALA A 117 -0.26 -6.25 9.46
CA ALA A 117 0.63 -7.11 8.68
C ALA A 117 2.07 -6.60 8.73
N LEU A 118 2.36 -5.39 8.26
CA LEU A 118 3.75 -4.92 8.23
C LEU A 118 4.34 -4.77 9.64
N SER A 119 3.66 -4.14 10.60
CA SER A 119 4.19 -3.94 11.96
C SER A 119 4.48 -5.24 12.71
N SER A 120 3.57 -6.23 12.69
CA SER A 120 3.82 -7.52 13.37
C SER A 120 4.86 -8.38 12.66
N ILE A 121 4.92 -8.33 11.32
CA ILE A 121 5.92 -9.02 10.50
C ILE A 121 7.29 -8.36 10.66
N ILE A 122 7.40 -7.04 10.53
CA ILE A 122 8.61 -6.24 10.79
C ILE A 122 9.12 -6.53 12.19
N THR A 123 8.26 -6.48 13.21
CA THR A 123 8.69 -6.68 14.60
C THR A 123 9.11 -8.13 14.88
N ARG A 124 8.44 -9.15 14.32
CA ARG A 124 8.80 -10.58 14.52
C ARG A 124 9.92 -11.08 13.59
N ILE A 125 10.02 -10.57 12.37
CA ILE A 125 11.01 -10.97 11.35
C ILE A 125 12.32 -10.18 11.51
N LEU A 126 12.26 -8.89 11.86
CA LEU A 126 13.43 -8.00 11.89
C LEU A 126 14.06 -7.87 13.28
N GLY A 127 13.34 -8.27 14.33
CA GLY A 127 13.76 -8.11 15.73
C GLY A 127 15.03 -8.89 16.10
N GLU A 128 15.26 -10.07 15.51
CA GLU A 128 16.34 -10.95 15.98
C GLU A 128 17.45 -11.24 14.95
N ASN A 129 17.23 -11.09 13.62
CA ASN A 129 18.13 -11.67 12.61
C ASN A 129 18.60 -10.77 11.45
N LEU A 130 18.10 -9.54 11.30
CA LEU A 130 18.55 -8.63 10.23
C LEU A 130 19.53 -7.56 10.75
N LYS A 131 20.78 -7.62 10.28
CA LYS A 131 21.87 -6.68 10.60
C LYS A 131 22.24 -5.85 9.36
N GLY A 132 22.69 -4.62 9.58
CA GLY A 132 23.23 -3.76 8.52
C GLY A 132 22.16 -3.11 7.64
N GLY A 133 22.51 -2.84 6.37
CA GLY A 133 21.71 -2.00 5.48
C GLY A 133 20.28 -2.49 5.21
N ILE A 134 20.04 -3.81 5.23
CA ILE A 134 18.71 -4.38 5.01
C ILE A 134 17.75 -3.96 6.12
N LYS A 135 18.17 -4.00 7.39
CA LYS A 135 17.35 -3.52 8.50
C LYS A 135 16.92 -2.07 8.27
N LYS A 136 17.85 -1.21 7.85
CA LYS A 136 17.54 0.19 7.59
C LYS A 136 16.56 0.38 6.43
N ILE A 137 16.62 -0.48 5.41
CA ILE A 137 15.66 -0.46 4.30
C ILE A 137 14.24 -0.74 4.81
N PHE A 138 14.05 -1.76 5.66
CA PHE A 138 12.73 -2.05 6.21
C PHE A 138 12.22 -0.93 7.14
N GLU A 139 13.09 -0.31 7.94
CA GLU A 139 12.71 0.88 8.73
C GLU A 139 12.26 2.05 7.83
N LEU A 140 12.88 2.22 6.66
CA LEU A 140 12.48 3.27 5.72
C LEU A 140 11.15 2.96 5.03
N ILE A 141 10.92 1.70 4.67
CA ILE A 141 9.61 1.24 4.17
C ILE A 141 8.55 1.48 5.25
N GLU A 142 8.87 1.17 6.52
CA GLU A 142 8.03 1.46 7.65
C GLU A 142 7.68 2.98 7.67
N GLU A 143 8.67 3.86 7.69
CA GLU A 143 8.47 5.31 7.67
C GLU A 143 7.61 5.80 6.47
N ASP A 144 7.78 5.21 5.29
CA ASP A 144 7.05 5.57 4.08
C ASP A 144 5.55 5.24 4.19
N GLU A 145 5.17 4.05 4.68
CA GLU A 145 3.74 3.69 4.79
C GLU A 145 2.98 4.56 5.80
N LYS A 146 3.60 4.88 6.94
CA LYS A 146 3.01 5.84 7.91
C LYS A 146 2.81 7.21 7.28
N LYS A 147 3.70 7.59 6.36
CA LYS A 147 3.59 8.84 5.61
C LYS A 147 2.49 8.76 4.56
N HIS A 148 2.29 7.63 3.89
CA HIS A 148 1.19 7.41 2.94
C HIS A 148 -0.16 7.60 3.62
N GLU A 149 -0.39 6.91 4.73
CA GLU A 149 -1.62 7.02 5.53
C GLU A 149 -1.89 8.49 5.91
N LYS A 150 -0.87 9.18 6.43
CA LYS A 150 -0.98 10.58 6.83
C LYS A 150 -1.34 11.50 5.66
N LEU A 151 -0.70 11.34 4.50
CA LEU A 151 -1.00 12.15 3.31
C LEU A 151 -2.46 11.99 2.87
N LEU A 152 -2.98 10.76 2.92
CA LEU A 152 -4.39 10.48 2.60
C LEU A 152 -5.35 11.07 3.63
N MET A 153 -5.03 10.96 4.93
CA MET A 153 -5.80 11.57 6.01
C MET A 153 -5.85 13.10 5.87
N ASP A 154 -4.73 13.74 5.54
CA ASP A 154 -4.65 15.20 5.35
C ASP A 154 -5.56 15.65 4.19
N LEU A 155 -5.71 14.84 3.13
CA LEU A 155 -6.66 15.11 2.04
C LEU A 155 -8.12 15.06 2.50
N LEU A 156 -8.48 14.14 3.39
CA LEU A 156 -9.83 14.06 3.96
C LEU A 156 -10.11 15.24 4.89
N ILE A 157 -9.16 15.63 5.75
CA ILE A 157 -9.31 16.77 6.66
C ILE A 157 -9.42 18.08 5.87
N GLY A 158 -8.61 18.24 4.81
CA GLY A 158 -8.67 19.39 3.91
C GLY A 158 -10.04 19.56 3.25
N LYS A 159 -10.73 18.45 2.94
CA LYS A 159 -12.13 18.46 2.47
C LYS A 159 -13.04 19.05 3.55
N THR A 160 -13.02 18.52 4.77
CA THR A 160 -13.93 18.91 5.86
C THR A 160 -13.83 20.42 6.16
N LYS A 161 -12.60 20.96 6.24
CA LYS A 161 -12.38 22.40 6.46
C LYS A 161 -12.88 23.29 5.32
N LYS A 162 -12.90 22.80 4.07
CA LYS A 162 -13.40 23.55 2.92
C LYS A 162 -14.92 23.67 2.92
N TYR A 163 -15.64 22.67 3.44
CA TYR A 163 -17.11 22.70 3.59
C TYR A 163 -17.59 23.53 4.78
N GLU A 164 -16.77 23.70 5.83
CA GLU A 164 -17.10 24.60 6.96
C GLU A 164 -16.96 26.09 6.61
N LEU A 165 -16.32 26.41 5.49
CA LEU A 165 -16.03 27.78 5.04
C LEU A 165 -16.82 28.18 3.77
N SER A 166 -17.67 27.29 3.25
CA SER A 166 -18.54 27.51 2.08
C SER A 166 -20.01 27.63 2.46
#